data_AF-A0A929IZV9-F1
#
_entry.id   AF-A0A929IZV9-F1
#
_cell.length_a   1.000
_cell.length_b   1.000
_cell.length_c   1.000
_cell.angle_alpha   90.00
_cell.angle_beta   90.00
_cell.angle_gamma   90.00
#
_symmetry.space_group_name_H-M   'P 1'
#
loop_
_entity.id
_entity.type
_entity.pdbx_description
1 polymer ?
#
loop_
_entity_poly.entity_id
_entity_poly.type
_entity_poly.pdbx_seq_one_letter_code
_entity_poly.pdbx_strand_id
1 'polypeptide(L)'
;MKTATIKDLAYLINNTGDRPKPIFFLGAGASKTGNIPLASEIVTDILKNHADNPKVKRLEDTYKTYSKLMGCLIPDERNELLKG
;
A
#
# COMPACT_ATOMS: atom_id res chain seq x y z
N MET A 1 -10.99 0.66 11.67
CA MET A 1 -10.80 -0.47 10.73
C MET A 1 -11.67 -1.61 11.23
N LYS A 2 -12.56 -2.19 10.41
CA LYS A 2 -13.36 -3.35 10.84
C LYS A 2 -12.45 -4.58 10.81
N THR A 3 -12.21 -5.17 11.96
CA THR A 3 -11.39 -6.37 12.09
C THR A 3 -12.25 -7.58 11.76
N ALA A 4 -11.84 -8.38 10.78
CA ALA A 4 -12.42 -9.69 10.50
C ALA A 4 -11.49 -10.78 11.05
N THR A 5 -12.05 -11.80 11.67
CA THR A 5 -11.31 -12.96 12.17
C THR A 5 -11.24 -14.07 11.12
N ILE A 6 -10.32 -15.01 11.31
CA ILE A 6 -10.28 -16.24 10.49
C ILE A 6 -11.60 -17.01 10.59
N LYS A 7 -12.27 -16.97 11.75
CA LYS A 7 -13.57 -17.63 11.96
C LYS A 7 -14.66 -17.00 11.09
N ASP A 8 -14.65 -15.67 10.95
CA ASP A 8 -15.60 -14.96 10.07
C ASP A 8 -15.38 -15.36 8.60
N LEU A 9 -14.12 -15.50 8.19
CA LEU A 9 -13.77 -15.92 6.83
C LEU A 9 -14.20 -17.38 6.56
N ALA A 10 -13.92 -18.28 7.50
CA ALA A 10 -14.31 -19.69 7.42
C ALA A 10 -15.84 -19.85 7.37
N TYR A 11 -16.57 -19.05 8.16
CA TYR A 11 -18.03 -19.02 8.14
C TYR A 11 -18.56 -18.64 6.75
N LEU A 12 -18.00 -17.61 6.11
CA LEU A 12 -18.41 -17.19 4.75
C LEU A 12 -18.13 -18.28 3.70
N ILE A 13 -16.99 -18.96 3.79
CA ILE A 13 -16.62 -20.03 2.83
C ILE A 13 -17.54 -21.25 2.98
N ASN A 14 -17.86 -21.62 4.22
CA ASN A 14 -18.62 -22.84 4.53
C ASN A 14 -20.14 -22.67 4.34
N ASN A 15 -20.69 -21.47 4.52
CA ASN A 15 -22.14 -21.22 4.42
C ASN A 15 -22.63 -20.85 3.00
N THR A 16 -21.84 -21.10 1.97
CA THR A 16 -22.26 -20.84 0.58
C THR A 16 -23.25 -21.86 0.05
N GLY A 17 -23.23 -23.11 0.53
CA GLY A 17 -24.06 -24.19 -0.01
C GLY A 17 -23.79 -24.39 -1.52
N ASP A 18 -24.84 -24.47 -2.31
CA ASP A 18 -24.78 -24.57 -3.79
C ASP A 18 -24.53 -23.23 -4.49
N ARG A 19 -24.40 -22.12 -3.74
CA ARG A 19 -24.09 -20.81 -4.32
C ARG A 19 -22.60 -20.73 -4.70
N PRO A 20 -22.26 -19.90 -5.69
CA PRO A 20 -20.87 -19.62 -6.02
C PRO A 20 -20.04 -19.23 -4.78
N LYS A 21 -18.81 -19.74 -4.70
CA LYS A 21 -17.87 -19.41 -3.63
C LYS A 21 -17.54 -17.91 -3.64
N PRO A 22 -17.26 -17.31 -2.47
CA PRO A 22 -16.95 -15.88 -2.39
C PRO A 22 -15.65 -15.55 -3.12
N ILE A 23 -15.62 -14.36 -3.73
CA ILE A 23 -14.40 -13.77 -4.28
C ILE A 23 -13.80 -12.86 -3.21
N PHE A 24 -12.52 -13.06 -2.89
CA PHE A 24 -11.78 -12.22 -1.96
C PHE A 24 -10.87 -11.26 -2.71
N PHE A 25 -11.01 -9.96 -2.45
CA PHE A 25 -10.12 -8.94 -2.96
C PHE A 25 -8.98 -8.72 -1.96
N LEU A 26 -7.75 -8.95 -2.41
CA LEU A 26 -6.55 -8.74 -1.62
C LEU A 26 -5.84 -7.46 -2.06
N GLY A 27 -5.29 -6.73 -1.08
CA GLY A 27 -4.41 -5.59 -1.35
C GLY A 27 -2.93 -5.96 -1.19
N ALA A 28 -2.05 -4.97 -1.39
CA ALA A 28 -0.58 -5.14 -1.30
C ALA A 28 -0.09 -5.76 0.01
N GLY A 29 -0.86 -5.66 1.10
CA GLY A 29 -0.56 -6.33 2.37
C GLY A 29 -0.42 -7.85 2.26
N ALA A 30 -1.10 -8.49 1.32
CA ALA A 30 -0.95 -9.93 1.07
C ALA A 30 0.43 -10.30 0.50
N SER A 31 1.15 -9.33 -0.09
CA SER A 31 2.45 -9.53 -0.71
C SER A 31 3.62 -9.05 0.14
N LYS A 32 3.37 -8.53 1.36
CA LYS A 32 4.41 -7.95 2.22
C LYS A 32 5.48 -8.97 2.61
N THR A 33 5.10 -10.22 2.85
CA THR A 33 6.04 -11.32 3.13
C THR A 33 6.89 -11.71 1.92
N GLY A 34 6.49 -11.30 0.71
CA GLY A 34 7.28 -11.42 -0.52
C GLY A 34 8.17 -10.20 -0.79
N ASN A 35 8.52 -9.42 0.25
CA ASN A 35 9.32 -8.19 0.17
C ASN A 35 8.72 -7.07 -0.70
N ILE A 36 7.42 -7.08 -0.95
CA ILE A 36 6.74 -5.98 -1.63
C ILE A 36 6.32 -4.93 -0.60
N PRO A 37 6.80 -3.67 -0.69
CA PRO A 37 6.48 -2.63 0.29
C PRO A 37 5.02 -2.17 0.20
N LEU A 38 4.49 -1.73 1.34
CA LEU A 38 3.20 -1.06 1.43
C LEU A 38 3.34 0.39 0.93
N ALA A 39 2.25 0.93 0.38
CA ALA A 39 2.21 2.34 0.00
C ALA A 39 2.55 3.30 1.16
N SER A 40 2.17 2.95 2.40
CA SER A 40 2.53 3.73 3.59
C SER A 40 4.02 3.71 3.89
N GLU A 41 4.69 2.59 3.66
CA GLU A 41 6.13 2.48 3.87
C GLU A 41 6.88 3.28 2.80
N ILE A 42 6.43 3.20 1.54
CA ILE A 42 6.97 4.03 0.46
C ILE A 42 6.81 5.52 0.79
N VAL A 43 5.65 5.94 1.31
CA VAL A 43 5.46 7.33 1.77
C VAL A 43 6.49 7.72 2.83
N THR A 44 6.70 6.87 3.84
CA THR A 44 7.70 7.11 4.88
C THR A 44 9.11 7.24 4.29
N ASP A 45 9.49 6.35 3.38
CA ASP A 45 10.80 6.37 2.74
C ASP A 45 11.01 7.64 1.91
N ILE A 46 9.98 8.09 1.16
CA ILE A 46 10.06 9.33 0.39
C ILE A 46 10.26 10.54 1.31
N LEU A 47 9.46 10.63 2.37
CA LEU A 47 9.53 11.74 3.31
C LEU A 47 10.86 11.79 4.08
N LYS A 48 11.50 10.64 4.28
CA LYS A 48 12.81 10.53 4.93
C LYS A 48 13.96 10.82 3.96
N ASN A 49 13.99 10.16 2.81
CA ASN A 49 15.14 10.15 1.91
C ASN A 49 15.13 11.31 0.92
N HIS A 50 13.96 11.89 0.63
CA HIS A 50 13.80 13.03 -0.27
C HIS A 50 13.22 14.25 0.46
N ALA A 51 13.49 14.38 1.76
CA ALA A 51 13.05 15.50 2.59
C ALA A 51 13.47 16.85 1.99
N ASP A 52 14.64 16.90 1.32
CA ASP A 52 15.18 18.11 0.71
C ASP A 52 14.65 18.44 -0.68
N ASN A 53 13.88 17.54 -1.30
CA ASN A 53 13.29 17.76 -2.61
C ASN A 53 12.27 18.93 -2.54
N PRO A 54 12.45 20.01 -3.32
CA PRO A 54 11.56 21.17 -3.28
C PRO A 54 10.11 20.84 -3.62
N LYS A 55 9.86 19.83 -4.46
CA LYS A 55 8.49 19.38 -4.78
C LYS A 55 7.83 18.72 -3.57
N VAL A 56 8.59 17.96 -2.78
CA VAL A 56 8.12 17.34 -1.53
C VAL A 56 7.86 18.40 -0.46
N LYS A 57 8.76 19.38 -0.30
CA LYS A 57 8.59 20.49 0.68
C LYS A 57 7.38 21.37 0.39
N ARG A 58 7.02 21.57 -0.88
CA ARG A 58 5.87 22.39 -1.29
C ARG A 58 4.52 21.70 -1.08
N LEU A 59 4.49 20.39 -0.87
CA LEU A 59 3.24 19.69 -0.57
C LEU A 59 2.82 19.95 0.87
N GLU A 60 1.60 20.44 1.06
CA GLU A 60 0.98 20.48 2.38
C GLU A 60 0.79 19.06 2.91
N ASP A 61 0.84 18.89 4.24
CA ASP A 61 0.80 17.58 4.88
C ASP A 61 -0.45 16.76 4.50
N THR A 62 -1.60 17.43 4.37
CA THR A 62 -2.87 16.81 3.95
C THR A 62 -2.79 16.16 2.57
N TYR A 63 -1.86 16.63 1.71
CA TYR A 63 -1.68 16.14 0.34
C TYR A 63 -0.51 15.19 0.17
N LYS A 64 0.23 14.85 1.24
CA LYS A 64 1.36 13.89 1.23
C LYS A 64 0.90 12.44 1.13
N THR A 65 0.09 12.16 0.12
CA THR A 65 -0.35 10.82 -0.25
C THR A 65 0.70 10.14 -1.12
N TYR A 66 0.68 8.80 -1.16
CA TYR A 66 1.57 7.99 -1.99
C TYR A 66 1.68 8.48 -3.44
N SER A 67 0.55 8.73 -4.10
CA SER A 67 0.54 9.14 -5.52
C SER A 67 1.18 10.52 -5.74
N LYS A 68 0.94 11.48 -4.84
CA LYS A 68 1.49 12.83 -4.94
C LYS A 68 3.00 12.84 -4.65
N LEU A 69 3.44 12.08 -3.66
CA LEU A 69 4.84 11.96 -3.30
C LEU A 69 5.65 11.23 -4.39
N MET A 70 5.12 10.13 -4.95
CA MET A 70 5.73 9.48 -6.12
C MET A 70 5.86 10.45 -7.30
N GLY A 71 4.86 11.32 -7.51
CA GLY A 71 4.91 12.37 -8.53
C GLY A 71 6.03 13.40 -8.35
N CYS A 72 6.56 13.56 -7.13
CA CYS A 72 7.64 14.49 -6.83
C CYS A 72 9.03 13.96 -7.21
N LEU A 73 9.16 12.64 -7.28
CA LEU A 73 10.41 11.97 -7.61
C LEU A 73 10.70 11.99 -9.11
N ILE A 74 11.97 12.04 -9.47
CA ILE A 74 12.44 11.79 -10.84
C ILE A 74 12.46 10.28 -11.16
N PRO A 75 12.54 9.88 -12.44
CA PRO A 75 12.50 8.46 -12.81
C PRO A 75 13.52 7.57 -12.10
N ASP A 76 14.75 8.04 -11.92
CA ASP A 76 15.81 7.26 -11.28
C ASP A 76 15.55 7.03 -9.79
N GLU A 77 15.14 8.08 -9.06
CA GLU A 77 14.74 7.98 -7.65
C GLU A 77 13.60 6.98 -7.45
N ARG A 78 12.62 6.96 -8.37
CA ARG A 78 11.52 5.97 -8.33
C ARG A 78 12.03 4.56 -8.56
N ASN A 79 12.95 4.39 -9.48
CA ASN A 79 13.52 3.07 -9.79
C ASN A 79 14.33 2.54 -8.63
N GLU A 80 15.13 3.37 -7.96
CA GLU A 80 15.87 2.99 -6.75
C GLU A 80 14.92 2.59 -5.62
N LEU A 81 13.88 3.40 -5.38
CA LEU A 81 12.89 3.16 -4.33
C LEU A 81 12.12 1.84 -4.50
N LEU A 82 11.86 1.43 -5.74
CA LEU A 82 11.04 0.25 -6.06
C LEU A 82 11.85 -1.02 -6.31
N LYS A 83 13.17 -0.94 -6.46
CA LYS A 83 14.00 -2.11 -6.79
C LYS A 83 14.39 -2.95 -5.58
N GLY A 84 14.35 -2.41 -4.36
CA GLY A 84 14.69 -3.13 -3.13
C GLY A 84 16.19 -3.39 -3.00
#